data_AF-A0A5Z6JT91-F1
#
_entry.id   AF-A0A5Z6JT91-F1
#
_cell.length_a   1.000
_cell.length_b   1.000
_cell.length_c   1.000
_cell.angle_alpha   90.00
_cell.angle_beta   90.00
_cell.angle_gamma   90.00
#
_symmetry.space_group_name_H-M   'P 1'
#
loop_
_entity.id
_entity.type
_entity.pdbx_description
1 polymer ?
#
loop_
_entity_poly.entity_id
_entity_poly.type
_entity_poly.pdbx_seq_one_letter_code
_entity_poly.pdbx_strand_id
1 'polypeptide(L)'
;MSVLRENLTMDLFYASGKAGDANVARITVVVKDASTGIEVHISTLTRTGDEKNATYAVGLQTISDASDPTLLKLETYFRNVDKGMFEKYMAKSNEVFKSSLNQGNTWLGQYGLRIASGVLVSDELPESAFA
;
A
#
# COMPACT_ATOMS: atom_id res chain seq x y z
N MET A 1 -4.41 11.88 18.75
CA MET A 1 -5.85 11.66 18.45
C MET A 1 -5.99 10.17 18.19
N SER A 2 -6.80 9.42 18.94
CA SER A 2 -6.77 7.96 18.81
C SER A 2 -7.55 7.50 17.58
N VAL A 3 -6.90 6.78 16.68
CA VAL A 3 -7.57 6.19 15.51
C VAL A 3 -8.20 4.85 15.88
N LEU A 4 -9.43 4.64 15.42
CA LEU A 4 -10.14 3.38 15.59
C LEU A 4 -9.94 2.51 14.35
N ARG A 5 -9.45 1.27 14.55
CA ARG A 5 -9.19 0.30 13.47
C ARG A 5 -10.38 0.13 12.52
N GLU A 6 -11.59 0.09 13.07
CA GLU A 6 -12.85 -0.07 12.33
C GLU A 6 -13.18 1.08 11.39
N ASN A 7 -12.61 2.27 11.64
CA ASN A 7 -12.79 3.44 10.79
C ASN A 7 -11.67 3.58 9.77
N LEU A 8 -10.68 2.67 9.73
CA LEU A 8 -9.56 2.78 8.80
C LEU A 8 -9.92 2.18 7.44
N THR A 9 -9.74 2.99 6.40
CA THR A 9 -9.85 2.58 5.00
C THR A 9 -8.49 2.69 4.33
N MET A 10 -8.29 1.91 3.27
CA MET A 10 -7.05 1.82 2.54
C MET A 10 -7.29 2.07 1.05
N ASP A 11 -6.44 2.91 0.48
CA ASP A 11 -6.25 3.04 -0.95
C ASP A 11 -4.91 2.38 -1.31
N LEU A 12 -4.89 1.65 -2.43
CA LEU A 12 -3.68 1.03 -2.96
C LEU A 12 -3.34 1.68 -4.30
N PHE A 13 -2.06 1.96 -4.50
CA PHE A 13 -1.53 2.53 -5.74
C PHE A 13 -0.40 1.69 -6.28
N TYR A 14 -0.34 1.55 -7.60
CA TYR A 14 0.75 0.91 -8.32
C TYR A 14 1.50 1.92 -9.19
N ALA A 15 2.82 1.85 -9.15
CA ALA A 15 3.70 2.53 -10.09
C ALA A 15 4.85 1.60 -10.48
N SER A 16 5.40 1.80 -11.68
CA SER A 16 6.60 1.11 -12.12
C SER A 16 7.60 2.06 -12.76
N GLY A 17 8.84 1.62 -12.84
CA GLY A 17 9.92 2.37 -13.46
C GLY A 17 11.19 1.54 -13.55
N LYS A 18 12.32 2.22 -13.70
CA LYS A 18 13.65 1.61 -13.74
C LYS A 18 14.59 2.27 -12.73
N ALA A 19 15.52 1.48 -12.21
CA ALA A 19 16.68 1.95 -11.44
C ALA A 19 17.94 1.39 -12.11
N GLY A 20 18.58 2.22 -12.95
CA GLY A 20 19.56 1.71 -13.91
C GLY A 20 18.90 0.72 -14.89
N ASP A 21 19.48 -0.47 -14.99
CA ASP A 21 18.94 -1.55 -15.84
C ASP A 21 17.89 -2.43 -15.15
N ALA A 22 17.70 -2.28 -13.83
CA ALA A 22 16.75 -3.07 -13.07
C ALA A 22 15.32 -2.50 -13.19
N ASN A 23 14.35 -3.40 -13.36
CA ASN A 23 12.94 -3.05 -13.27
C ASN A 23 12.56 -2.79 -11.80
N VAL A 24 11.74 -1.77 -11.58
CA VAL A 24 11.25 -1.39 -10.25
C VAL A 24 9.73 -1.34 -10.28
N ALA A 25 9.10 -2.07 -9.37
CA ALA A 25 7.67 -1.98 -9.08
C ALA A 25 7.46 -1.38 -7.69
N ARG A 26 6.46 -0.52 -7.56
CA ARG A 26 6.12 0.17 -6.32
C ARG A 26 4.63 0.00 -6.04
N ILE A 27 4.32 -0.37 -4.80
CA ILE A 27 2.97 -0.37 -4.26
C ILE A 27 2.93 0.65 -3.13
N THR A 28 2.13 1.70 -3.27
CA THR A 28 1.90 2.65 -2.18
C THR A 28 0.58 2.36 -1.52
N VAL A 29 0.64 2.12 -0.21
CA VAL A 29 -0.48 1.94 0.69
C VAL A 29 -0.77 3.27 1.35
N VAL A 30 -2.00 3.76 1.24
CA VAL A 30 -2.47 4.97 1.92
C VAL A 30 -3.64 4.58 2.81
N VAL A 31 -3.50 4.76 4.11
CA VAL A 31 -4.54 4.51 5.11
C VAL A 31 -5.15 5.84 5.53
N LYS A 32 -6.47 5.89 5.54
CA LYS A 32 -7.27 7.05 5.91
C LYS A 32 -8.22 6.71 7.04
N ASP A 33 -8.42 7.65 7.93
CA ASP A 33 -9.54 7.61 8.87
C ASP A 33 -10.82 8.03 8.14
N ALA A 34 -11.75 7.11 7.95
CA ALA A 34 -13.00 7.34 7.25
C ALA A 34 -13.92 8.36 7.96
N SER A 35 -13.73 8.59 9.26
CA SER A 35 -14.53 9.56 10.02
C SER A 35 -14.13 11.01 9.71
N THR A 36 -12.86 11.24 9.37
CA THR A 36 -12.30 12.58 9.11
C THR A 36 -11.86 12.78 7.65
N GLY A 37 -11.66 11.69 6.91
CA GLY A 37 -11.07 11.67 5.56
C GLY A 37 -9.57 11.92 5.53
N ILE A 38 -8.91 12.02 6.69
CA ILE A 38 -7.49 12.39 6.80
C ILE A 38 -6.61 11.15 6.59
N GLU A 39 -5.52 11.32 5.83
CA GLU A 39 -4.47 10.31 5.68
C GLU A 39 -3.67 10.18 6.98
N VAL A 40 -3.68 8.99 7.57
CA VAL A 40 -3.06 8.72 8.88
C VAL A 40 -1.82 7.84 8.77
N HIS A 41 -1.66 7.12 7.67
CA HIS A 41 -0.48 6.30 7.40
C HIS A 41 -0.23 6.13 5.91
N ILE A 42 1.03 6.19 5.51
CA ILE A 42 1.47 5.97 4.13
C ILE A 42 2.71 5.07 4.15
N SER A 43 2.72 4.01 3.34
CA SER A 43 3.89 3.14 3.14
C SER A 43 4.06 2.80 1.67
N THR A 44 5.27 2.96 1.13
CA THR A 44 5.61 2.53 -0.23
C THR A 44 6.47 1.27 -0.17
N LEU A 45 5.94 0.17 -0.68
CA LEU A 45 6.65 -1.08 -0.84
C LEU A 45 7.30 -1.09 -2.23
N THR A 46 8.57 -1.48 -2.32
CA THR A 46 9.33 -1.50 -3.57
C THR A 46 9.88 -2.89 -3.82
N ARG A 47 9.74 -3.37 -5.06
CA ARG A 47 10.43 -4.54 -5.60
C ARG A 47 11.39 -4.09 -6.69
N THR A 48 12.68 -4.40 -6.53
CA THR A 48 13.71 -4.12 -7.54
C THR A 48 14.26 -5.43 -8.09
N GLY A 49 14.31 -5.56 -9.41
CA GLY A 49 14.75 -6.78 -10.10
C GLY A 49 13.59 -7.55 -10.74
N ASP A 50 13.86 -8.80 -11.12
CA ASP A 50 12.88 -9.74 -11.67
C ASP A 50 12.31 -10.67 -10.57
N GLU A 51 11.25 -11.42 -10.86
CA GLU A 51 10.59 -12.29 -9.86
C GLU A 51 11.51 -13.34 -9.22
N LYS A 52 12.64 -13.65 -9.87
CA LYS A 52 13.64 -14.65 -9.42
C LYS A 52 14.73 -14.03 -8.56
N ASN A 53 15.18 -12.81 -8.87
CA ASN A 53 16.25 -12.08 -8.20
C ASN A 53 15.77 -10.71 -7.73
N ALA A 54 14.60 -10.67 -7.07
CA ALA A 54 14.01 -9.45 -6.55
C ALA A 54 14.49 -9.15 -5.13
N THR A 55 14.78 -7.87 -4.86
CA THR A 55 14.88 -7.33 -3.51
C THR A 55 13.62 -6.56 -3.16
N TYR A 56 13.17 -6.70 -1.91
CA TYR A 56 11.98 -6.04 -1.39
C TYR A 56 12.43 -5.05 -0.31
N ALA A 57 11.92 -3.82 -0.39
CA ALA A 57 12.28 -2.77 0.53
C ALA A 57 11.10 -1.82 0.77
N VAL A 58 11.09 -1.18 1.93
CA VAL A 58 10.22 -0.03 2.19
C VAL A 58 10.92 1.25 1.71
N GLY A 59 10.18 2.05 0.95
CA GLY A 59 10.56 3.39 0.52
C GLY A 59 10.04 4.44 1.49
N LEU A 60 9.15 5.32 1.02
CA LEU A 60 8.49 6.31 1.87
C LEU A 60 7.61 5.62 2.92
N GLN A 61 7.77 6.01 4.18
CA GLN A 61 6.89 5.60 5.26
C GLN A 61 6.58 6.80 6.16
N THR A 62 5.31 7.00 6.50
CA THR A 62 4.84 8.14 7.31
C THR A 62 3.62 7.73 8.11
N ILE A 63 3.55 8.21 9.36
CA ILE A 63 2.36 8.16 10.21
C ILE A 63 2.02 9.56 10.71
N SER A 64 0.74 9.85 10.91
CA SER A 64 0.28 11.17 11.36
C SER A 64 0.51 11.42 12.85
N ASP A 65 0.53 10.36 13.67
CA ASP A 65 0.67 10.45 15.13
C ASP A 65 1.47 9.25 15.66
N ALA A 66 2.72 9.49 16.04
CA ALA A 66 3.60 8.47 16.62
C ALA A 66 3.27 8.13 18.08
N SER A 67 2.31 8.82 18.70
CA SER A 67 1.80 8.45 20.02
C SER A 67 0.65 7.44 19.95
N ASP A 68 0.07 7.22 18.76
CA ASP A 68 -1.00 6.25 18.56
C ASP A 68 -0.43 4.83 18.38
N PRO A 69 -0.77 3.88 19.28
CA PRO A 69 -0.26 2.51 19.20
C PRO A 69 -0.67 1.76 17.93
N THR A 70 -1.85 2.03 17.38
CA THR A 70 -2.36 1.37 16.17
C THR A 70 -1.53 1.78 14.96
N LEU A 71 -1.21 3.07 14.83
CA LEU A 71 -0.40 3.58 13.73
C LEU A 71 1.05 3.08 13.80
N LEU A 72 1.64 3.00 15.00
CA LEU A 72 2.98 2.44 15.19
C LEU A 72 3.07 0.96 14.81
N LYS A 73 2.04 0.17 15.13
CA LYS A 73 1.97 -1.24 14.75
C LYS A 73 1.81 -1.42 13.25
N LEU A 74 0.95 -0.63 12.61
CA LEU A 74 0.81 -0.60 11.15
C LEU A 74 2.13 -0.24 10.46
N GLU A 75 2.84 0.77 10.98
CA GLU A 75 4.16 1.13 10.49
C GLU A 75 5.15 -0.04 10.59
N THR A 76 5.20 -0.67 11.77
CA THR A 76 6.09 -1.83 12.02
C THR A 76 5.75 -3.01 11.12
N TYR A 77 4.46 -3.26 10.86
CA TYR A 77 4.00 -4.29 9.96
C TYR A 77 4.54 -4.08 8.53
N PHE A 78 4.33 -2.89 7.96
CA PHE A 78 4.80 -2.60 6.60
C PHE A 78 6.33 -2.52 6.52
N ARG A 79 7.02 -2.15 7.60
CA ARG A 79 8.49 -2.13 7.69
C ARG A 79 9.11 -3.51 7.45
N ASN A 80 8.40 -4.58 7.82
CA ASN A 80 8.82 -5.96 7.61
C ASN A 80 8.36 -6.51 6.25
N VAL A 81 8.33 -5.67 5.22
CA VAL A 81 7.93 -6.10 3.87
C VAL A 81 8.76 -7.28 3.39
N ASP A 82 8.07 -8.30 2.91
CA ASP A 82 8.66 -9.46 2.28
C ASP A 82 8.02 -9.73 0.91
N LYS A 83 8.49 -10.79 0.25
CA LYS A 83 7.95 -11.21 -1.03
C LYS A 83 6.45 -11.52 -0.95
N GLY A 84 6.00 -12.20 0.10
CA GLY A 84 4.59 -12.59 0.24
C GLY A 84 3.66 -11.39 0.32
N MET A 85 4.02 -10.40 1.14
CA MET A 85 3.27 -9.15 1.28
C MET A 85 3.23 -8.36 -0.02
N PHE A 86 4.38 -8.17 -0.68
CA PHE A 86 4.43 -7.40 -1.91
C PHE A 86 3.62 -8.07 -3.04
N GLU A 87 3.82 -9.37 -3.25
CA GLU A 87 3.15 -10.10 -4.33
C GLU A 87 1.64 -10.19 -4.12
N LYS A 88 1.15 -10.20 -2.87
CA LYS A 88 -0.29 -10.10 -2.56
C LYS A 88 -0.91 -8.84 -3.18
N TYR A 89 -0.27 -7.67 -3.01
CA TYR A 89 -0.77 -6.42 -3.59
C TYR A 89 -0.51 -6.31 -5.09
N MET A 90 0.62 -6.86 -5.56
CA MET A 90 0.92 -6.94 -6.99
C MET A 90 -0.13 -7.76 -7.75
N ALA A 91 -0.65 -8.84 -7.15
CA ALA A 91 -1.74 -9.63 -7.72
C ALA A 91 -3.00 -8.79 -7.97
N LYS A 92 -3.40 -7.93 -7.02
CA LYS A 92 -4.51 -6.98 -7.20
C LYS A 92 -4.25 -6.01 -8.35
N SER A 93 -3.01 -5.50 -8.48
CA SER A 93 -2.64 -4.67 -9.62
C SER A 93 -2.78 -5.41 -10.95
N ASN A 94 -2.37 -6.68 -11.00
CA ASN A 94 -2.49 -7.51 -12.20
C ASN A 94 -3.95 -7.79 -12.56
N GLU A 95 -4.85 -7.96 -11.59
CA GLU A 95 -6.29 -8.08 -11.82
C GLU A 95 -6.86 -6.80 -12.46
N VAL A 96 -6.46 -5.64 -11.96
CA VAL A 96 -6.81 -4.33 -12.54
C VAL A 96 -6.32 -4.25 -13.99
N PHE A 97 -5.07 -4.61 -14.28
CA PHE A 97 -4.55 -4.61 -15.66
C PHE A 97 -5.23 -5.62 -16.60
N LYS A 98 -5.71 -6.75 -16.07
CA LYS A 98 -6.44 -7.77 -16.84
C LYS A 98 -7.91 -7.43 -17.04
N SER A 99 -8.47 -6.66 -16.13
CA SER A 99 -9.85 -6.20 -16.27
C SER A 99 -9.94 -5.24 -17.46
N SER A 100 -11.02 -5.35 -18.24
CA SER A 100 -11.29 -4.50 -19.41
C SER A 100 -11.67 -3.08 -18.98
N LEU A 101 -10.80 -2.42 -18.22
CA LEU A 101 -11.08 -1.12 -17.60
C LEU A 101 -11.35 -0.09 -18.67
N ASN A 102 -12.44 0.64 -18.45
CA ASN A 102 -12.74 1.83 -19.21
C ASN A 102 -11.67 2.89 -18.89
N GLN A 103 -10.84 3.20 -19.89
CA GLN A 103 -9.76 4.19 -19.80
C GLN A 103 -10.23 5.56 -19.30
N GLY A 104 -11.54 5.87 -19.37
CA GLY A 104 -12.12 7.12 -18.86
C GLY A 104 -12.25 7.22 -17.33
N ASN A 105 -12.17 6.11 -16.58
CA ASN A 105 -12.34 6.10 -15.11
C ASN A 105 -11.09 5.63 -14.35
N THR A 106 -10.00 5.35 -15.06
CA THR A 106 -8.73 4.94 -14.45
C THR A 106 -7.99 6.17 -13.94
N TRP A 107 -8.03 6.39 -12.62
CA TRP A 107 -7.36 7.53 -11.99
C TRP A 107 -5.89 7.24 -11.69
N LEU A 108 -5.01 8.06 -12.28
CA LEU A 108 -3.62 8.20 -11.88
C LEU A 108 -3.53 9.27 -10.79
N GLY A 109 -3.22 8.86 -9.57
CA GLY A 109 -2.96 9.75 -8.44
C GLY A 109 -1.48 10.08 -8.29
N GLN A 110 -1.13 10.82 -7.23
CA GLN A 110 0.26 11.20 -6.92
C GLN A 110 1.20 10.00 -6.75
N TYR A 111 0.66 8.83 -6.39
CA TYR A 111 1.41 7.59 -6.18
C TYR A 111 1.31 6.60 -7.36
N GLY A 112 0.69 7.00 -8.47
CA GLY A 112 0.48 6.17 -9.65
C GLY A 112 -0.96 5.70 -9.83
N LEU A 113 -1.13 4.56 -10.49
CA LEU A 113 -2.43 3.95 -10.79
C LEU A 113 -3.11 3.51 -9.50
N ARG A 114 -4.31 4.02 -9.21
CA ARG A 114 -5.09 3.51 -8.08
C ARG A 114 -5.66 2.12 -8.42
N ILE A 115 -5.26 1.10 -7.66
CA ILE A 115 -5.65 -0.30 -7.86
C ILE A 115 -6.77 -0.76 -6.91
N ALA A 116 -6.92 -0.11 -5.76
CA ALA A 116 -8.05 -0.28 -4.85
C ALA A 116 -8.35 1.06 -4.17
N SER A 117 -9.62 1.31 -3.83
CA SER A 117 -10.01 2.52 -3.11
C SER A 117 -11.02 2.23 -2.02
N GLY A 118 -10.81 2.83 -0.84
CA GLY A 118 -11.76 2.80 0.26
C GLY A 118 -12.03 1.41 0.85
N VAL A 119 -11.11 0.45 0.66
CA VAL A 119 -11.27 -0.90 1.22
C VAL A 119 -11.01 -0.86 2.72
N LEU A 120 -11.78 -1.61 3.51
CA LEU A 120 -11.58 -1.64 4.95
C LEU A 120 -10.22 -2.27 5.29
N VAL A 121 -9.49 -1.60 6.18
CA VAL A 121 -8.16 -2.06 6.61
C VAL A 121 -8.25 -3.38 7.37
N SER A 122 -9.36 -3.66 8.05
CA SER A 122 -9.65 -4.94 8.70
C SER A 122 -9.75 -6.12 7.74
N ASP A 123 -10.19 -5.87 6.51
CA ASP A 123 -10.48 -6.92 5.52
C ASP A 123 -9.22 -7.24 4.70
N GLU A 124 -8.34 -6.26 4.57
CA GLU A 124 -7.13 -6.36 3.76
C GLU A 124 -5.90 -6.76 4.58
N LEU A 125 -5.80 -6.35 5.84
CA LEU A 125 -4.64 -6.65 6.68
C LEU A 125 -4.93 -7.76 7.69
N PRO A 126 -3.98 -8.67 7.93
CA PRO A 126 -4.13 -9.68 8.97
C PRO A 126 -4.18 -9.02 10.36
N GLU A 127 -4.74 -9.71 11.36
CA GLU A 127 -4.78 -9.20 12.73
C GLU A 127 -3.38 -8.89 13.31
N SER A 128 -2.35 -9.61 12.85
CA SER A 128 -0.96 -9.36 13.21
C SER A 128 -0.45 -7.97 12.83
N ALA A 129 -1.12 -7.25 11.92
CA ALA A 129 -0.80 -5.86 11.60
C ALA A 129 -1.23 -4.87 12.71
N PHE A 130 -2.05 -5.32 13.66
CA PHE A 130 -2.58 -4.51 14.77
C PHE A 130 -2.25 -5.10 16.16
N ALA A 131 -1.62 -6.28 16.20
CA ALA A 131 -1.25 -7.01 17.40
C ALA A 131 -0.01 -6.41 18.08
#